data_AF-A0A842ZXB9-F1
#
_entry.id   AF-A0A842ZXB9-F1
#
_cell.length_a   1.000
_cell.length_b   1.000
_cell.length_c   1.000
_cell.angle_alpha   90.00
_cell.angle_beta   90.00
_cell.angle_gamma   90.00
#
_symmetry.space_group_name_H-M   'P 1'
#
loop_
_entity.id
_entity.type
_entity.pdbx_description
1 polymer ?
#
loop_
_entity_poly.entity_id
_entity_poly.type
_entity_poly.pdbx_seq_one_letter_code
_entity_poly.pdbx_strand_id
1 'polypeptide(L)'
;MTEGESKVVTLESDDAFGPHMDDLVIKVPKTVFKPEVPLEVGSRIKIDAPTRKSFVGTIVAMDEQTFTLDLNHQLAGKRLVVNVTVVSIAEQVKQ
;
A
#
# COMPACT_ATOMS: atom_id res chain seq x y z
N MET A 1 24.24 6.72 12.65
CA MET A 1 23.45 6.54 13.88
C MET A 1 24.16 5.48 14.71
N THR A 2 24.21 5.64 16.02
CA THR A 2 24.75 4.63 16.94
C THR A 2 23.62 3.79 17.56
N GLU A 3 23.96 2.63 18.12
CA GLU A 3 22.99 1.85 18.90
C GLU A 3 22.41 2.69 20.04
N GLY A 4 21.09 2.60 20.26
CA GLY A 4 20.34 3.39 21.23
C GLY A 4 19.96 4.81 20.76
N GLU A 5 20.50 5.30 19.65
CA GLU A 5 20.16 6.62 19.13
C GLU A 5 18.72 6.65 18.58
N SER A 6 17.95 7.67 18.95
CA SER A 6 16.63 7.94 18.39
C SER A 6 16.66 9.21 17.55
N LYS A 7 16.07 9.16 16.36
CA LYS A 7 16.02 10.30 15.44
C LYS A 7 14.67 10.37 14.75
N VAL A 8 14.14 11.58 14.66
CA VAL A 8 12.99 11.88 13.81
C VAL A 8 13.48 12.16 12.40
N VAL A 9 12.97 11.41 11.44
CA VAL A 9 13.26 11.58 10.01
C VAL A 9 11.95 11.92 9.31
N THR A 10 12.02 12.93 8.45
CA THR A 10 10.91 13.27 7.55
C THR A 10 11.26 12.74 6.17
N LEU A 11 10.38 11.90 5.63
CA LEU A 11 10.48 11.35 4.28
C LEU A 11 9.35 11.94 3.44
N GLU A 12 9.69 12.51 2.29
CA GLU A 12 8.68 12.82 1.29
C GLU A 12 8.13 11.51 0.70
N SER A 13 7.00 11.59 -0.01
CA SER A 13 6.35 10.41 -0.60
C SER A 13 7.33 9.58 -1.44
N ASP A 14 8.15 10.25 -2.23
CA ASP A 14 9.05 9.64 -3.22
C ASP A 14 10.18 8.84 -2.57
N ASP A 15 10.61 9.23 -1.37
CA ASP A 15 11.65 8.54 -0.59
C ASP A 15 11.07 7.45 0.34
N ALA A 16 9.74 7.29 0.36
CA ALA A 16 9.05 6.33 1.23
C ALA A 16 8.20 5.32 0.44
N PHE A 17 6.93 5.62 0.20
CA PHE A 17 5.98 4.71 -0.45
C PHE A 17 5.68 5.09 -1.90
N GLY A 18 6.42 6.04 -2.44
CA GLY A 18 6.20 6.63 -3.75
C GLY A 18 5.01 7.61 -3.78
N PRO A 19 4.84 8.31 -4.91
CA PRO A 19 3.63 9.07 -5.18
C PRO A 19 2.43 8.14 -5.28
N HIS A 20 1.24 8.68 -5.01
CA HIS A 20 0.00 7.99 -5.37
C HIS A 20 -0.10 7.99 -6.91
N MET A 21 -0.29 6.81 -7.48
CA MET A 21 -0.31 6.59 -8.92
C MET A 21 -1.76 6.40 -9.38
N ASP A 22 -2.25 7.32 -10.20
CA ASP A 22 -3.60 7.23 -10.79
C ASP A 22 -3.75 5.97 -11.66
N ASP A 23 -2.66 5.50 -12.28
CA ASP A 23 -2.64 4.26 -13.08
C ASP A 23 -2.93 3.00 -12.25
N LEU A 24 -2.74 3.07 -10.93
CA LEU A 24 -3.07 2.00 -9.99
C LEU A 24 -4.52 2.07 -9.50
N VAL A 25 -5.28 3.09 -9.94
CA VAL A 25 -6.72 3.20 -9.73
C VAL A 25 -7.45 2.64 -10.94
N ILE A 26 -7.93 1.39 -10.83
CA ILE A 26 -8.52 0.66 -11.95
C ILE A 26 -10.03 0.47 -11.77
N LYS A 27 -10.76 0.53 -12.88
CA LYS A 27 -12.18 0.13 -12.90
C LYS A 27 -12.30 -1.33 -13.29
N VAL A 28 -13.02 -2.10 -12.48
CA VAL A 28 -13.28 -3.52 -12.74
C VAL A 28 -14.79 -3.79 -12.75
N PRO A 29 -15.29 -4.68 -13.63
CA PRO A 29 -16.68 -5.09 -13.62
C PRO A 29 -17.07 -5.80 -12.31
N LYS A 30 -18.28 -5.57 -11.82
CA LYS A 30 -18.79 -6.29 -10.63
C LYS A 30 -18.81 -7.81 -10.80
N THR A 31 -18.94 -8.29 -12.03
CA THR A 31 -18.97 -9.71 -12.39
C THR A 31 -17.68 -10.46 -12.08
N VAL A 32 -16.56 -9.75 -11.91
CA VAL A 32 -15.27 -10.34 -11.52
C VAL A 32 -15.30 -10.79 -10.05
N PHE A 33 -16.16 -10.18 -9.24
CA PHE A 33 -16.31 -10.52 -7.83
C PHE A 33 -17.44 -11.52 -7.62
N LYS A 34 -17.25 -12.41 -6.63
CA LYS A 34 -18.29 -13.35 -6.23
C LYS A 34 -19.43 -12.57 -5.54
N PRO A 35 -20.70 -12.80 -5.92
CA PRO A 35 -21.84 -12.04 -5.39
C PRO A 35 -22.09 -12.24 -3.88
N GLU A 36 -21.49 -13.27 -3.27
CA GLU A 36 -21.62 -13.55 -1.83
C GLU A 36 -20.75 -12.64 -0.95
N VAL A 37 -19.84 -11.86 -1.52
CA VAL A 37 -19.01 -10.92 -0.76
C VAL A 37 -19.72 -9.55 -0.71
N PRO A 38 -20.14 -9.05 0.46
CA PRO A 38 -20.63 -7.69 0.58
C PRO A 38 -19.47 -6.73 0.30
N LEU A 39 -19.53 -6.07 -0.86
CA LEU A 39 -18.55 -5.09 -1.29
C LEU A 39 -19.13 -3.69 -1.07
N GLU A 40 -18.43 -2.89 -0.27
CA GLU A 40 -18.78 -1.50 0.01
C GLU A 40 -17.60 -0.58 -0.29
N VAL A 41 -17.86 0.71 -0.50
CA VAL A 41 -16.80 1.72 -0.57
C VAL A 41 -16.00 1.69 0.75
N GLY A 42 -14.67 1.57 0.64
CA GLY A 42 -13.75 1.36 1.75
C GLY A 42 -13.40 -0.10 2.02
N SER A 43 -14.10 -1.06 1.41
CA SER A 43 -13.77 -2.49 1.52
C SER A 43 -12.40 -2.79 0.93
N ARG A 44 -11.63 -3.64 1.61
CA ARG A 44 -10.28 -4.04 1.20
C ARG A 44 -10.33 -5.43 0.58
N ILE A 45 -9.82 -5.54 -0.63
CA ILE A 45 -9.88 -6.75 -1.43
C ILE A 45 -8.48 -7.25 -1.69
N LYS A 46 -8.24 -8.51 -1.34
CA LYS A 46 -7.01 -9.20 -1.73
C LYS A 46 -7.16 -9.66 -3.18
N ILE A 47 -6.21 -9.28 -4.01
CA ILE A 47 -6.11 -9.66 -5.41
C ILE A 47 -4.89 -10.57 -5.54
N ASP A 48 -5.13 -11.82 -5.88
CA ASP A 48 -4.06 -12.79 -6.12
C ASP A 48 -3.55 -12.63 -7.55
N ALA A 49 -2.32 -12.14 -7.71
CA ALA A 49 -1.69 -12.05 -9.02
C ALA A 49 -1.03 -13.38 -9.41
N PRO A 50 -0.89 -13.68 -10.71
CA PRO A 50 -0.29 -14.92 -11.21
C PRO A 50 1.14 -15.17 -10.70
N THR A 51 1.85 -14.11 -10.30
CA THR A 51 3.25 -14.12 -9.85
C THR A 51 3.43 -14.51 -8.38
N ARG A 52 2.50 -15.28 -7.77
CA ARG A 52 2.48 -15.64 -6.32
C ARG A 52 2.46 -14.45 -5.35
N LYS A 53 2.28 -13.23 -5.84
CA LYS A 53 2.13 -12.04 -5.01
C LYS A 53 0.64 -11.73 -4.87
N SER A 54 0.21 -11.50 -3.64
CA SER A 54 -1.13 -10.98 -3.37
C SER A 54 -1.01 -9.48 -3.13
N PHE A 55 -1.85 -8.70 -3.81
CA PHE A 55 -1.99 -7.27 -3.61
C PHE A 55 -3.25 -7.01 -2.79
N VAL A 56 -3.29 -5.91 -2.05
CA VAL A 56 -4.50 -5.48 -1.34
C VAL A 56 -4.94 -4.18 -1.98
N GLY A 57 -6.07 -4.21 -2.67
CA GLY A 57 -6.74 -3.04 -3.21
C GLY A 57 -7.85 -2.56 -2.27
N THR A 58 -8.24 -1.30 -2.40
CA THR A 58 -9.39 -0.71 -1.67
C THR A 58 -10.44 -0.24 -2.67
N ILE A 59 -11.71 -0.54 -2.43
CA ILE A 59 -12.80 0.01 -3.24
C ILE A 59 -12.97 1.48 -2.88
N VAL A 60 -12.69 2.38 -3.83
CA VAL A 60 -12.83 3.83 -3.62
C VAL A 60 -14.14 4.39 -4.17
N ALA A 61 -14.75 3.70 -5.14
CA ALA A 61 -16.06 4.05 -5.67
C ALA A 61 -16.80 2.83 -6.23
N MET A 62 -18.14 2.94 -6.27
CA MET A 62 -19.04 1.93 -6.79
C MET A 62 -20.04 2.59 -7.74
N ASP A 63 -20.08 2.11 -8.98
CA ASP A 63 -21.10 2.48 -9.97
C ASP A 63 -22.15 1.36 -10.07
N GLU A 64 -23.14 1.47 -10.96
CA GLU A 64 -24.16 0.43 -11.16
C GLU A 64 -23.54 -0.91 -11.57
N GLN A 65 -22.55 -0.90 -12.47
CA GLN A 65 -21.95 -2.11 -13.07
C GLN A 65 -20.45 -2.29 -12.81
N THR A 66 -19.77 -1.29 -12.23
CA THR A 66 -18.31 -1.28 -12.03
C THR A 66 -17.92 -0.91 -10.60
N PHE A 67 -16.78 -1.44 -10.15
CA PHE A 67 -16.05 -1.01 -8.96
C PHE A 67 -14.82 -0.22 -9.39
N THR A 68 -14.49 0.85 -8.67
CA THR A 68 -13.19 1.51 -8.77
C THR A 68 -12.32 1.02 -7.63
N LEU A 69 -11.22 0.35 -7.96
CA LEU A 69 -10.24 -0.18 -7.03
C LEU A 69 -8.99 0.69 -7.04
N ASP A 70 -8.52 1.05 -5.87
CA ASP A 70 -7.23 1.68 -5.67
C ASP A 70 -6.22 0.62 -5.18
N LEU A 71 -5.18 0.36 -5.96
CA LEU A 71 -4.08 -0.57 -5.64
C LEU A 71 -2.88 0.13 -5.03
N ASN A 72 -2.94 1.43 -4.78
CA ASN A 72 -1.86 2.17 -4.14
C ASN A 72 -1.61 1.70 -2.71
N HIS A 73 -0.37 1.86 -2.27
CA HIS A 73 -0.06 1.71 -0.85
C HIS A 73 -0.82 2.78 -0.05
N GLN A 74 -1.33 2.45 1.14
CA GLN A 74 -2.11 3.39 1.97
C GLN A 74 -1.38 4.70 2.32
N LEU A 75 -0.04 4.64 2.30
CA LEU A 75 0.84 5.78 2.60
C LEU A 75 1.45 6.40 1.34
N ALA A 76 1.09 5.92 0.14
CA ALA A 76 1.53 6.53 -1.12
C ALA A 76 1.03 7.98 -1.22
N GLY A 77 1.88 8.87 -1.73
CA GLY A 77 1.59 10.30 -1.84
C GLY A 77 1.53 11.05 -0.50
N LYS A 78 1.83 10.41 0.63
CA LYS A 78 1.86 11.07 1.94
C LYS A 78 3.29 11.31 2.40
N ARG A 79 3.54 12.51 2.94
CA ARG A 79 4.76 12.80 3.72
C ARG A 79 4.71 12.01 5.02
N LEU A 80 5.80 11.34 5.36
CA LEU A 80 5.93 10.56 6.59
C LEU A 80 6.92 11.20 7.54
N VAL A 81 6.49 11.40 8.78
CA VAL A 81 7.37 11.76 9.89
C VAL A 81 7.49 10.52 10.76
N VAL A 82 8.67 9.90 10.74
CA VAL A 82 8.94 8.67 11.48
C VAL A 82 9.95 8.94 12.58
N ASN A 83 9.70 8.41 13.78
CA ASN A 83 10.67 8.38 14.85
C ASN A 83 11.34 7.01 14.85
N VAL A 84 12.63 6.96 14.55
CA VAL A 84 13.41 5.73 14.41
C VAL A 84 14.36 5.63 15.59
N THR A 85 14.33 4.49 16.28
CA THR A 85 15.31 4.15 17.32
C THR A 85 16.17 3.00 16.84
N VAL A 86 17.49 3.17 16.88
CA VAL A 86 18.43 2.10 16.52
C VAL A 86 18.50 1.12 17.68
N VAL A 87 17.91 -0.06 17.52
CA VAL A 87 17.91 -1.09 18.55
C VAL A 87 19.24 -1.84 18.59
N SER A 88 19.82 -2.14 17.42
CA SER A 88 21.15 -2.74 17.29
C SER A 88 21.72 -2.52 15.88
N ILE A 89 23.04 -2.54 15.75
CA ILE A 89 23.77 -2.45 14.48
C ILE A 89 24.53 -3.75 14.26
N ALA A 90 24.09 -4.56 13.29
CA ALA A 90 24.79 -5.77 12.90
C ALA A 90 25.80 -5.46 11.78
N GLU A 91 27.03 -5.96 11.90
CA GLU A 91 27.99 -5.93 10.79
C GLU A 91 27.55 -6.89 9.68
N GLN A 92 27.40 -6.38 8.46
CA GLN A 92 27.19 -7.23 7.30
C GLN A 92 28.53 -7.81 6.85
N VAL A 93 28.75 -9.10 7.15
CA VAL A 93 29.83 -9.86 6.51
C VAL A 93 29.44 -10.06 5.05
N LYS A 94 30.08 -9.31 4.14
CA LYS A 94 29.98 -9.56 2.70
C LYS A 94 30.44 -11.00 2.42
N GLN A 95 29.54 -11.80 1.86
CA GLN A 95 29.90 -13.08 1.23
C GLN A 95 30.53 -12.84 -0.14
#